data_AF-A0A2N9L2S3-F1
#
_entry.id   AF-A0A2N9L2S3-F1
#
_cell.length_a   1.000
_cell.length_b   1.000
_cell.length_c   1.000
_cell.angle_alpha   90.00
_cell.angle_beta   90.00
_cell.angle_gamma   90.00
#
_symmetry.space_group_name_H-M   'P 1'
#
loop_
_entity.id
_entity.type
_entity.pdbx_description
1 polymer ?
#
loop_
_entity_poly.entity_id
_entity_poly.type
_entity_poly.pdbx_seq_one_letter_code
_entity_poly.pdbx_strand_id
1 'polypeptide(L)'
;MNRFCACMFGSTLLVFLFLAAAVQPAIAQQDQAPHVFHRGIPAGDTCATCHKAVYDQWKASPHAANGIECTVCHGEPTAKDFAGMPALSACDTCHTDQVAQLKSDPFMKGRTCVSCHQAHTFVEHKKAPPAGQ
;
A
#
# COMPACT_ATOMS: atom_id res chain seq x y z
N MET A 1 -20.50 -69.86 22.97
CA MET A 1 -19.24 -69.10 23.03
C MET A 1 -18.95 -68.55 21.65
N ASN A 2 -18.98 -67.22 21.47
CA ASN A 2 -17.89 -66.44 20.85
C ASN A 2 -18.34 -65.02 20.52
N ARG A 3 -17.84 -64.08 21.32
CA ARG A 3 -17.79 -62.64 21.09
C ARG A 3 -16.42 -62.36 20.51
N PHE A 4 -16.28 -61.99 19.24
CA PHE A 4 -15.08 -61.39 18.62
C PHE A 4 -15.48 -60.97 17.20
N CYS A 5 -15.13 -59.83 16.62
CA CYS A 5 -14.49 -58.61 17.11
C CYS A 5 -14.78 -57.58 16.02
N ALA A 6 -15.59 -56.58 16.32
CA ALA A 6 -15.90 -55.48 15.41
C ALA A 6 -14.70 -54.54 15.37
N CYS A 7 -13.73 -54.74 14.46
CA CYS A 7 -12.52 -53.89 14.44
C CYS A 7 -11.74 -53.80 13.10
N MET A 8 -12.31 -54.11 11.93
CA MET A 8 -11.50 -54.20 10.68
C MET A 8 -11.94 -53.33 9.48
N PHE A 9 -12.81 -52.34 9.66
CA PHE A 9 -13.16 -51.38 8.58
C PHE A 9 -12.82 -49.91 8.91
N GLY A 10 -12.19 -49.65 10.06
CA GLY A 10 -11.85 -48.28 10.49
C GLY A 10 -10.52 -47.74 9.97
N SER A 11 -9.59 -48.60 9.53
CA SER A 11 -8.18 -48.19 9.34
C SER A 11 -7.80 -47.78 7.93
N THR A 12 -8.57 -48.10 6.89
CA THR A 12 -8.25 -47.66 5.51
C THR A 12 -8.86 -46.30 5.16
N LEU A 13 -9.99 -45.92 5.75
CA LEU A 13 -10.62 -44.61 5.50
C LEU A 13 -9.88 -43.45 6.19
N LEU A 14 -9.24 -43.71 7.33
CA LEU A 14 -8.50 -42.68 8.06
C LEU A 14 -7.19 -42.30 7.35
N VAL A 15 -6.51 -43.22 6.65
CA VAL A 15 -5.25 -42.89 5.97
C VAL A 15 -5.46 -41.94 4.78
N PHE A 16 -6.57 -42.06 4.04
CA PHE A 16 -6.85 -41.15 2.93
C PHE A 16 -7.34 -39.75 3.37
N LEU A 17 -7.93 -39.62 4.55
CA LEU A 17 -8.35 -38.33 5.10
C LEU A 17 -7.17 -37.47 5.60
N PHE A 18 -6.03 -38.08 5.93
CA PHE A 18 -4.83 -37.34 6.33
C PHE A 18 -3.98 -36.83 5.15
N LEU A 19 -4.10 -37.38 3.93
CA LEU A 19 -3.31 -36.91 2.79
C LEU A 19 -3.88 -35.65 2.11
N ALA A 20 -5.16 -35.31 2.29
CA ALA A 20 -5.78 -34.14 1.66
C ALA A 20 -5.56 -32.82 2.43
N ALA A 21 -5.07 -32.86 3.67
CA ALA A 21 -4.94 -31.68 4.52
C ALA A 21 -3.58 -30.95 4.41
N ALA A 22 -2.62 -31.46 3.62
CA ALA A 22 -1.25 -30.93 3.58
C ALA A 22 -0.91 -30.09 2.33
N VAL A 23 -1.89 -29.78 1.46
CA VAL A 23 -1.68 -28.82 0.37
C VAL A 23 -2.35 -27.51 0.77
N GLN A 24 -1.70 -26.77 1.65
CA GLN A 24 -2.02 -25.35 1.82
C GLN A 24 -1.64 -24.65 0.50
N PRO A 25 -2.53 -23.91 -0.16
CA PRO A 25 -2.10 -22.93 -1.15
C PRO A 25 -1.37 -21.84 -0.37
N ALA A 26 -0.03 -21.92 -0.32
CA ALA A 26 0.85 -20.92 0.28
C ALA A 26 0.82 -19.56 -0.45
N ILE A 27 -0.26 -19.27 -1.20
CA ILE A 27 -0.43 -18.07 -2.01
C ILE A 27 -1.43 -17.09 -1.35
N ALA A 28 -2.18 -17.51 -0.34
CA ALA A 28 -3.23 -16.67 0.29
C ALA A 28 -2.77 -15.86 1.51
N GLN A 29 -1.51 -15.95 1.95
CA GLN A 29 -1.04 -15.26 3.15
C GLN A 29 0.30 -14.56 2.91
N GLN A 30 0.31 -13.61 1.98
CA GLN A 30 1.25 -12.49 2.01
C GLN A 30 0.49 -11.24 2.47
N ASP A 31 -0.11 -11.39 3.64
CA ASP A 31 -0.57 -10.31 4.49
C ASP A 31 0.65 -9.43 4.84
N GLN A 32 0.83 -8.38 4.04
CA GLN A 32 1.13 -6.99 4.41
C GLN A 32 1.93 -6.73 5.71
N ALA A 33 3.04 -7.43 5.96
CA ALA A 33 4.12 -6.80 6.71
C ALA A 33 4.54 -5.52 5.94
N PRO A 34 4.86 -4.39 6.61
CA PRO A 34 5.35 -3.20 5.91
C PRO A 34 6.53 -3.63 5.02
N HIS A 35 6.43 -3.38 3.72
CA HIS A 35 7.50 -3.66 2.77
C HIS A 35 8.67 -2.72 3.09
N VAL A 36 9.56 -3.13 4.00
CA VAL A 36 10.67 -2.30 4.49
C VAL A 36 11.82 -2.21 3.48
N PHE A 37 11.81 -3.03 2.42
CA PHE A 37 12.95 -3.14 1.49
C PHE A 37 12.51 -3.25 0.02
N HIS A 38 12.77 -2.20 -0.78
CA HIS A 38 12.75 -2.24 -2.26
C HIS A 38 14.06 -2.83 -2.84
N ARG A 39 14.85 -3.51 -2.00
CA ARG A 39 16.09 -4.18 -2.43
C ARG A 39 15.72 -5.52 -3.05
N GLY A 40 15.78 -5.60 -4.38
CA GLY A 40 15.49 -6.82 -5.12
C GLY A 40 14.24 -6.75 -6.01
N ILE A 41 13.83 -5.55 -6.44
CA ILE A 41 12.86 -5.42 -7.53
C ILE A 41 13.44 -6.14 -8.77
N PRO A 42 12.75 -7.16 -9.33
CA PRO A 42 13.20 -7.83 -10.53
C PRO A 42 13.42 -6.86 -11.69
N ALA A 43 14.39 -7.16 -12.56
CA ALA A 43 14.65 -6.31 -13.72
C ALA A 43 13.42 -6.25 -14.62
N GLY A 44 12.97 -5.02 -14.92
CA GLY A 44 11.77 -4.77 -15.75
C GLY A 44 10.48 -4.61 -14.95
N ASP A 45 10.47 -4.89 -13.64
CA ASP A 45 9.31 -4.64 -12.81
C ASP A 45 9.15 -3.15 -12.49
N THR A 46 7.90 -2.72 -12.39
CA THR A 46 7.52 -1.34 -12.06
C THR A 46 6.81 -1.31 -10.72
N CYS A 47 6.59 -0.10 -10.19
CA CYS A 47 5.79 0.09 -8.97
C CYS A 47 4.42 -0.59 -9.09
N ALA A 48 3.80 -0.55 -10.28
CA ALA A 48 2.49 -1.13 -10.56
C ALA A 48 2.47 -2.66 -10.51
N THR A 49 3.61 -3.33 -10.74
CA THR A 49 3.72 -4.79 -10.71
C THR A 49 3.35 -5.33 -9.33
N CYS A 50 3.82 -4.66 -8.27
CA CYS A 50 3.56 -5.06 -6.88
C CYS A 50 2.49 -4.21 -6.18
N HIS A 51 2.38 -2.93 -6.50
CA HIS A 51 1.46 -1.98 -5.86
C HIS A 51 0.27 -1.61 -6.75
N LYS A 52 -0.38 -2.60 -7.39
CA LYS A 52 -1.42 -2.37 -8.39
C LYS A 52 -2.59 -1.50 -7.90
N ALA A 53 -3.10 -1.74 -6.69
CA ALA A 53 -4.21 -0.94 -6.16
C ALA A 53 -3.84 0.53 -5.94
N VAL A 54 -2.62 0.78 -5.44
CA VAL A 54 -2.07 2.13 -5.26
C VAL A 54 -1.82 2.80 -6.61
N TYR A 55 -1.30 2.04 -7.59
CA TYR A 55 -1.11 2.53 -8.94
C TYR A 55 -2.43 2.93 -9.60
N ASP A 56 -3.48 2.12 -9.45
CA ASP A 56 -4.79 2.42 -10.02
C ASP A 56 -5.39 3.70 -9.39
N GLN A 57 -5.18 3.93 -8.09
CA GLN A 57 -5.55 5.18 -7.41
C GLN A 57 -4.76 6.38 -7.95
N TRP A 58 -3.42 6.27 -7.98
CA TRP A 58 -2.53 7.31 -8.52
C TRP A 58 -2.90 7.64 -9.96
N LYS A 59 -3.16 6.64 -10.79
CA LYS A 59 -3.51 6.80 -12.21
C LYS A 59 -4.80 7.61 -12.42
N ALA A 60 -5.73 7.54 -11.48
CA ALA A 60 -6.96 8.33 -11.48
C ALA A 60 -6.77 9.76 -10.93
N SER A 61 -5.60 10.09 -10.40
CA SER A 61 -5.32 11.38 -9.77
C SER A 61 -4.84 12.45 -10.75
N PRO A 62 -4.98 13.74 -10.39
CA PRO A 62 -4.38 14.86 -11.12
C PRO A 62 -2.86 14.73 -11.25
N HIS A 63 -2.15 14.14 -10.29
CA HIS A 63 -0.70 13.96 -10.38
C HIS A 63 -0.33 13.04 -11.54
N ALA A 64 -1.03 11.92 -11.73
CA ALA A 64 -0.82 11.07 -12.91
C ALA A 64 -1.20 11.78 -14.21
N ALA A 65 -2.31 12.54 -14.20
CA ALA A 65 -2.73 13.31 -15.37
C ALA A 65 -1.68 14.37 -15.80
N ASN A 66 -0.83 14.80 -14.88
CA ASN A 66 0.27 15.74 -15.13
C ASN A 66 1.65 15.06 -15.24
N GLY A 67 1.71 13.72 -15.35
CA GLY A 67 2.96 12.98 -15.54
C GLY A 67 3.88 12.97 -14.32
N ILE A 68 3.33 13.14 -13.11
CA ILE A 68 4.11 13.08 -11.87
C ILE A 68 4.26 11.63 -11.43
N GLU A 69 5.44 11.08 -11.72
CA GLU A 69 5.81 9.69 -11.41
C GLU A 69 5.97 9.43 -9.90
N CYS A 70 5.88 8.16 -9.50
CA CYS A 70 5.91 7.74 -8.09
C CYS A 70 7.16 8.23 -7.33
N THR A 71 8.31 8.21 -8.01
CA THR A 71 9.61 8.57 -7.45
C THR A 71 9.76 10.06 -7.18
N VAL A 72 8.92 10.92 -7.78
CA VAL A 72 8.92 12.37 -7.50
C VAL A 72 8.59 12.64 -6.04
N CYS A 73 7.67 11.85 -5.44
CA CYS A 73 7.31 11.99 -4.03
C CYS A 73 8.04 10.98 -3.14
N HIS A 74 8.16 9.73 -3.59
CA HIS A 74 8.69 8.65 -2.75
C HIS A 74 10.22 8.53 -2.79
N GLY A 75 10.89 9.19 -3.73
CA GLY A 75 12.32 9.02 -4.00
C GLY A 75 12.61 7.78 -4.84
N GLU A 76 13.89 7.58 -5.16
CA GLU A 76 14.37 6.41 -5.88
C GLU A 76 14.32 5.18 -4.96
N PRO A 77 13.69 4.04 -5.35
CA PRO A 77 13.50 2.87 -4.47
C PRO A 77 14.75 2.33 -3.78
N THR A 78 15.93 2.47 -4.40
CA THR A 78 17.20 2.01 -3.81
C THR A 78 17.97 3.11 -3.05
N ALA A 79 17.48 4.35 -3.07
CA ALA A 79 18.12 5.45 -2.38
C ALA A 79 17.80 5.45 -0.88
N LYS A 80 18.68 6.09 -0.10
CA LYS A 80 18.57 6.11 1.37
C LYS A 80 17.39 6.96 1.86
N ASP A 81 16.96 7.91 1.05
CA ASP A 81 15.86 8.83 1.30
C ASP A 81 14.52 8.33 0.77
N PHE A 82 14.47 7.10 0.23
CA PHE A 82 13.20 6.48 -0.13
C PHE A 82 12.27 6.40 1.09
N ALA A 83 11.03 6.86 0.92
CA ALA A 83 10.05 6.85 1.99
C ALA A 83 8.67 6.40 1.48
N GLY A 84 8.12 5.35 2.11
CA GLY A 84 6.74 4.92 1.84
C GLY A 84 5.71 6.00 2.16
N MET A 85 6.02 6.90 3.11
CA MET A 85 5.29 8.15 3.33
C MET A 85 6.23 9.33 3.08
N PRO A 86 6.02 10.09 1.99
CA PRO A 86 6.84 11.25 1.66
C PRO A 86 6.84 12.31 2.76
N ALA A 87 8.00 12.96 2.95
CA ALA A 87 8.10 14.16 3.78
C ALA A 87 7.33 15.33 3.14
N LEU A 88 6.95 16.32 3.96
CA LEU A 88 6.26 17.53 3.48
C LEU A 88 7.06 18.29 2.42
N SER A 89 8.39 18.17 2.42
CA SER A 89 9.27 18.76 1.40
C SER A 89 9.01 18.24 -0.02
N ALA A 90 8.53 16.99 -0.17
CA ALA A 90 8.13 16.48 -1.48
C ALA A 90 6.98 17.28 -2.09
N CYS A 91 6.04 17.73 -1.23
CA CYS A 91 4.93 18.60 -1.65
C CYS A 91 5.41 20.02 -1.95
N ASP A 92 6.35 20.54 -1.16
CA ASP A 92 6.86 21.92 -1.22
C ASP A 92 7.50 22.28 -2.57
N THR A 93 8.03 21.27 -3.28
CA THR A 93 8.65 21.41 -4.60
C THR A 93 7.70 21.96 -5.66
N CYS A 94 6.39 21.70 -5.53
CA CYS A 94 5.37 22.18 -6.47
C CYS A 94 4.24 22.98 -5.80
N HIS A 95 3.98 22.75 -4.50
CA HIS A 95 2.87 23.35 -3.74
C HIS A 95 3.37 24.30 -2.64
N THR A 96 4.33 25.16 -2.98
CA THR A 96 5.00 26.06 -2.01
C THR A 96 4.02 26.90 -1.20
N ASP A 97 3.01 27.49 -1.85
CA ASP A 97 2.02 28.33 -1.17
C ASP A 97 1.14 27.53 -0.21
N GLN A 98 0.70 26.34 -0.60
CA GLN A 98 -0.14 25.49 0.24
C GLN A 98 0.66 24.94 1.44
N VAL A 99 1.93 24.61 1.22
CA VAL A 99 2.83 24.19 2.29
C VAL A 99 3.11 25.34 3.26
N ALA A 100 3.31 26.56 2.77
CA ALA A 100 3.46 27.75 3.61
C ALA A 100 2.19 28.00 4.44
N GLN A 101 1.00 27.88 3.82
CA GLN A 101 -0.28 28.00 4.51
C GLN A 101 -0.43 26.94 5.61
N LEU A 102 -0.16 25.66 5.30
CA LEU A 102 -0.19 24.57 6.28
C LEU A 102 0.76 24.85 7.46
N LYS A 103 1.99 25.29 7.18
CA LYS A 103 2.99 25.60 8.23
C LYS A 103 2.59 26.80 9.10
N SER A 104 1.83 27.75 8.55
CA SER A 104 1.40 28.96 9.28
C SER A 104 0.26 28.71 10.26
N ASP A 105 -0.51 27.63 10.07
CA ASP A 105 -1.67 27.31 10.90
C ASP A 105 -1.26 26.54 12.17
N PRO A 106 -1.48 27.09 13.38
CA PRO A 106 -1.18 26.40 14.63
C PRO A 106 -1.89 25.05 14.80
N PHE A 107 -3.08 24.88 14.22
CA PHE A 107 -3.83 23.61 14.28
C PHE A 107 -3.19 22.52 13.41
N MET A 108 -2.37 22.91 12.43
CA MET A 108 -1.69 22.00 11.51
C MET A 108 -0.26 21.67 11.95
N LYS A 109 0.17 22.10 13.14
CA LYS A 109 1.53 21.85 13.64
C LYS A 109 1.86 20.35 13.64
N GLY A 110 2.90 19.98 12.90
CA GLY A 110 3.37 18.59 12.77
C GLY A 110 2.52 17.71 11.85
N ARG A 111 1.51 18.25 11.19
CA ARG A 111 0.70 17.54 10.18
C ARG A 111 1.33 17.72 8.79
N THR A 112 0.95 16.83 7.88
CA THR A 112 1.27 16.89 6.45
C THR A 112 -0.01 16.87 5.63
N CYS A 113 0.08 17.08 4.32
CA CYS A 113 -1.09 17.06 3.42
C CYS A 113 -1.87 15.73 3.53
N VAL A 114 -1.17 14.60 3.61
CA VAL A 114 -1.78 13.26 3.75
C VAL A 114 -2.37 13.00 5.14
N SER A 115 -2.19 13.90 6.11
CA SER A 115 -2.79 13.75 7.44
C SER A 115 -4.30 13.93 7.44
N CYS A 116 -4.85 14.55 6.39
CA CYS A 116 -6.29 14.74 6.19
C CYS A 116 -6.74 14.38 4.77
N HIS A 117 -5.86 14.51 3.76
CA HIS A 117 -6.16 14.11 2.39
C HIS A 117 -5.78 12.66 2.14
N GLN A 118 -6.61 11.96 1.37
CA GLN A 118 -6.32 10.60 0.97
C GLN A 118 -5.09 10.58 0.04
N ALA A 119 -4.09 9.78 0.43
CA ALA A 119 -2.90 9.59 -0.39
C ALA A 119 -3.27 9.02 -1.76
N HIS A 120 -2.49 9.38 -2.78
CA HIS A 120 -2.61 8.92 -4.17
C HIS A 120 -3.92 9.28 -4.90
N THR A 121 -4.93 9.83 -4.22
CA THR A 121 -6.19 10.31 -4.83
C THR A 121 -6.42 11.79 -4.60
N PHE A 122 -5.35 12.57 -4.38
CA PHE A 122 -5.43 14.00 -4.10
C PHE A 122 -6.27 14.71 -5.16
N VAL A 123 -7.38 15.33 -4.74
CA VAL A 123 -8.19 16.20 -5.58
C VAL A 123 -7.86 17.65 -5.25
N GLU A 124 -7.82 18.48 -6.28
CA GLU A 124 -7.53 19.91 -6.15
C GLU A 124 -8.45 20.58 -5.11
N HIS A 125 -7.88 21.48 -4.30
CA HIS A 125 -8.70 22.40 -3.53
C HIS A 125 -9.02 23.56 -4.44
N LYS A 126 -10.26 23.67 -4.90
CA LYS A 126 -10.70 24.95 -5.45
C LYS A 126 -10.61 25.97 -4.33
N LYS A 127 -9.73 26.96 -4.53
CA LYS A 127 -9.61 28.10 -3.62
C LYS A 127 -11.00 28.71 -3.46
N ALA A 128 -11.57 28.60 -2.26
CA ALA A 128 -12.79 29.31 -1.94
C ALA A 128 -12.50 30.82 -2.09
N PRO A 129 -13.44 31.61 -2.67
CA PRO A 129 -13.32 33.05 -2.66
C PRO A 129 -13.12 33.52 -1.20
N PRO A 130 -12.36 34.59 -0.96
CA PRO A 130 -12.28 35.19 0.37
C PRO A 130 -13.69 35.46 0.88
N ALA A 131 -13.98 35.10 2.13
CA ALA A 131 -15.26 35.42 2.75
C ALA A 131 -15.49 36.95 2.67
N GLY A 132 -16.47 37.38 1.86
CA GLY A 132 -16.81 38.79 1.67
C GLY A 132 -16.61 39.36 0.26
N GLN A 133 -16.48 38.53 -0.78
CA GLN A 133 -16.68 38.94 -2.19
C GLN A 133 -17.92 38.27 -2.77
#